data_AF-X1QD82-F1
#
_entry.id   AF-X1QD82-F1
#
_cell.length_a   1.000
_cell.length_b   1.000
_cell.length_c   1.000
_cell.angle_alpha   90.00
_cell.angle_beta   90.00
_cell.angle_gamma   90.00
#
_symmetry.space_group_name_H-M   'P 1'
#
loop_
_entity.id
_entity.type
_entity.pdbx_description
1 polymer ?
#
loop_
_entity_poly.entity_id
_entity_poly.type
_entity_poly.pdbx_seq_one_letter_code
_entity_poly.pdbx_strand_id
1 'polypeptide(L)' 'MICPACKSDMIVVEYNKIELDYCTDCQGVWFDS' A
#
# COMPACT_ATOMS: atom_id res chain seq x y z
N MET A 1 -4.91 -3.22 5.71
CA MET A 1 -3.55 -2.84 6.14
C MET A 1 -3.51 -1.35 6.44
N ILE A 2 -2.99 -0.94 7.60
CA ILE A 2 -2.82 0.47 7.96
C ILE A 2 -1.42 0.91 7.53
N CYS A 3 -1.31 2.07 6.88
CA CYS A 3 -0.03 2.61 6.45
C CYS A 3 0.87 2.92 7.66
N PRO A 4 2.10 2.40 7.74
CA PRO A 4 2.99 2.67 8.86
C PRO A 4 3.47 4.14 8.91
N ALA A 5 3.42 4.86 7.79
CA ALA A 5 3.87 6.24 7.70
C ALA A 5 2.81 7.25 8.16
N CYS A 6 1.57 7.15 7.66
CA CYS A 6 0.50 8.12 7.93
C CYS A 6 -0.68 7.56 8.72
N LYS A 7 -0.70 6.26 9.00
CA LYS A 7 -1.79 5.54 9.70
C LYS A 7 -3.15 5.56 8.99
N SER A 8 -3.18 5.88 7.71
CA SER A 8 -4.37 5.77 6.86
C SER A 8 -4.59 4.35 6.34
N ASP A 9 -5.79 4.08 5.86
CA ASP A 9 -6.08 2.84 5.14
C ASP A 9 -5.30 2.76 3.83
N MET A 10 -4.88 1.54 3.48
CA MET A 10 -4.22 1.23 2.22
C MET A 10 -5.09 0.34 1.35
N ILE A 11 -4.86 0.42 0.04
CA ILE A 11 -5.48 -0.44 -0.97
C ILE A 11 -4.45 -1.41 -1.53
N VAL A 12 -4.89 -2.61 -1.90
CA VAL A 12 -4.06 -3.55 -2.64
C VAL A 12 -4.21 -3.26 -4.13
N VAL A 13 -3.10 -3.13 -4.84
CA VAL A 13 -3.05 -2.96 -6.29
C VAL A 13 -2.20 -4.04 -6.91
N GLU A 14 -2.63 -4.57 -8.05
CA GLU A 14 -1.84 -5.52 -8.84
C GLU A 14 -1.09 -4.76 -9.95
N TYR A 15 0.24 -4.86 -9.96
CA TYR A 15 1.07 -4.30 -11.01
C TYR A 15 2.02 -5.37 -11.56
N ASN A 16 1.92 -5.68 -12.86
CA ASN A 16 2.72 -6.73 -13.50
C ASN A 16 2.67 -8.08 -12.76
N LYS A 17 1.49 -8.49 -12.26
CA LYS A 17 1.27 -9.71 -11.47
C LYS A 17 1.95 -9.70 -10.09
N ILE A 18 2.24 -8.52 -9.54
CA ILE A 18 2.76 -8.33 -8.19
C ILE A 18 1.69 -7.57 -7.41
N GLU A 19 1.30 -8.13 -6.27
CA GLU A 19 0.43 -7.44 -5.31
C GLU A 19 1.24 -6.43 -4.50
N LEU A 20 0.75 -5.20 -4.43
CA LEU A 20 1.37 -4.08 -3.75
C LEU A 20 0.36 -3.40 -2.83
N ASP A 21 0.80 -3.08 -1.62
CA ASP A 21 0.03 -2.22 -0.72
C ASP A 21 0.32 -0.77 -1.04
N TYR A 22 -0.68 -0.06 -1.57
CA TYR A 22 -0.59 1.34 -1.92
C TYR A 22 -1.42 2.22 -0.99
N CYS A 23 -0.79 3.25 -0.43
CA CYS A 23 -1.48 4.27 0.36
C CYS A 23 -1.83 5.48 -0.51
N THR A 24 -3.12 5.80 -0.64
CA THR A 24 -3.59 6.95 -1.45
C THR A 24 -3.32 8.30 -0.81
N ASP A 25 -3.10 8.34 0.51
CA ASP A 25 -2.97 9.61 1.25
C ASP A 25 -1.54 10.14 1.21
N CYS A 26 -0.56 9.27 1.50
CA CYS A 26 0.86 9.63 1.50
C CYS A 26 1.63 9.14 0.27
N GLN A 27 0.96 8.42 -0.65
CA GLN A 27 1.53 7.84 -1.87
C GLN A 27 2.66 6.82 -1.61
N GLY A 28 2.64 6.19 -0.43
CA GLY A 28 3.59 5.13 -0.06
C GLY A 28 3.24 3.78 -0.70
N VAL A 29 4.27 2.99 -1.03
CA VAL A 29 4.14 1.63 -1.57
C VAL A 29 4.86 0.67 -0.64
N TRP A 30 4.17 -0.40 -0.24
CA TRP A 30 4.68 -1.42 0.67
C TRP A 30 4.46 -2.81 0.07
N PHE A 31 5.26 -3.77 0.51
CA PHE A 31 5.11 -5.17 0.18
C PHE A 31 4.62 -5.89 1.41
N ASP A 32 3.61 -6.74 1.25
CA ASP A 32 3.17 -7.64 2.31
C ASP A 32 4.32 -8.63 2.60
N SER A 33 4.75 -8.69 3.86
CA SER A 33 5.83 -9.59 4.32
C SER A 33 5.26 -10.89 4.89
#